data_AF-A0A562T6X1-F1
#
_entry.id   AF-A0A562T6X1-F1
#
_cell.length_a   1.000
_cell.length_b   1.000
_cell.length_c   1.000
_cell.angle_alpha   90.00
_cell.angle_beta   90.00
_cell.angle_gamma   90.00
#
_symmetry.space_group_name_H-M   'P 1'
#
loop_
_entity.id
_entity.type
_entity.pdbx_description
1 polymer ?
#
loop_
_entity_poly.entity_id
_entity_poly.type
_entity_poly.pdbx_seq_one_letter_code
_entity_poly.pdbx_strand_id
1 'polypeptide(L)' 'MNTIKIDNKSYVVVPKKEYENLLTKAAQKTTPAKKMSLNQGKKLAYKLIDKWAKEK' A
#
# COMPACT_ATOMS: atom_id res chain seq x y z
N MET A 1 13.38 7.69 -13.30
CA MET A 1 12.03 8.09 -13.76
C MET A 1 12.23 9.11 -14.85
N ASN A 2 11.90 8.77 -16.10
CA ASN A 2 12.06 9.71 -17.21
C ASN A 2 11.03 10.83 -17.09
N THR A 3 11.51 12.06 -17.06
CA THR A 3 10.67 13.26 -17.05
C THR A 3 10.89 14.02 -18.34
N ILE A 4 9.81 14.47 -18.96
CA ILE A 4 9.84 15.31 -20.16
C ILE A 4 9.24 16.66 -19.79
N LYS A 5 9.80 17.73 -20.34
CA LYS A 5 9.26 19.09 -20.20
C LYS A 5 8.65 19.52 -21.52
N ILE A 6 7.37 19.88 -21.50
CA ILE A 6 6.63 20.44 -22.65
C ILE A 6 5.95 21.70 -22.13
N ASP A 7 6.12 22.83 -22.81
CA ASP A 7 5.50 24.12 -22.46
C ASP A 7 5.66 24.53 -20.98
N ASN A 8 6.90 24.40 -20.47
CA ASN A 8 7.27 24.67 -19.08
C ASN A 8 6.53 23.82 -18.02
N LYS A 9 5.83 22.76 -18.44
CA LYS A 9 5.20 21.75 -17.56
C LYS A 9 6.02 20.47 -17.58
N SER A 10 6.19 19.87 -16.40
CA SER A 10 6.92 18.62 -16.23
C SER A 10 5.95 17.44 -16.24
N TYR A 11 6.21 16.48 -17.13
CA TYR A 11 5.45 15.24 -17.25
C TYR A 11 6.33 14.05 -16.91
N VAL A 12 5.75 13.03 -16.29
CA VAL A 12 6.41 11.77 -16.00
C VAL A 12 6.00 10.75 -17.05
N VAL A 13 6.97 10.18 -17.75
CA VAL A 13 6.71 9.11 -18.72
C VAL A 13 6.80 7.79 -17.99
N VAL A 14 5.70 7.05 -17.99
CA VAL A 14 5.60 5.70 -17.41
C VAL A 14 5.14 4.70 -18.47
N PRO A 15 5.63 3.45 -18.44
CA PRO A 15 5.08 2.38 -19.27
C PRO A 15 3.57 2.19 -19.01
N LYS A 16 2.82 1.84 -20.06
CA LYS A 16 1.36 1.64 -19.97
C LYS A 16 0.94 0.69 -18.85
N LYS A 17 1.67 -0.42 -18.68
CA LYS A 17 1.43 -1.40 -17.62
C LYS A 17 1.56 -0.80 -16.21
N GLU A 18 2.55 0.08 -16.00
CA GLU A 18 2.73 0.75 -14.71
C GLU A 18 1.63 1.79 -14.46
N TYR A 19 1.22 2.51 -15.50
CA TYR A 19 0.10 3.43 -15.45
C TYR A 19 -1.22 2.73 -15.06
N GLU A 20 -1.54 1.60 -15.67
CA GLU A 20 -2.73 0.80 -15.33
C GLU A 20 -2.70 0.28 -13.88
N ASN A 21 -1.52 -0.12 -13.40
CA ASN A 21 -1.34 -0.52 -12.00
C ASN A 21 -1.53 0.66 -11.04
N LEU A 22 -1.08 1.86 -11.39
CA LEU A 22 -1.29 3.07 -10.60
C LEU A 22 -2.77 3.45 -10.55
N LEU A 23 -3.48 3.39 -11.68
CA LEU A 23 -4.93 3.62 -11.72
C LEU A 23 -5.68 2.62 -10.85
N THR A 24 -5.32 1.34 -10.94
CA THR A 24 -5.93 0.28 -10.11
C THR A 24 -5.70 0.53 -8.62
N LYS A 25 -4.48 0.92 -8.23
CA LYS A 25 -4.16 1.29 -6.84
C LYS A 25 -4.91 2.54 -6.38
N ALA A 26 -5.04 3.56 -7.23
CA ALA A 26 -5.77 4.78 -6.91
C ALA A 26 -7.28 4.53 -6.78
N ALA A 27 -7.84 3.60 -7.56
CA ALA A 27 -9.23 3.20 -7.49
C ALA A 27 -9.57 2.34 -6.26
N GLN A 28 -8.57 1.75 -5.59
CA GLN A 28 -8.79 1.01 -4.35
C GLN A 28 -9.19 1.98 -3.24
N LYS A 29 -10.49 1.99 -2.91
CA LYS A 29 -11.07 2.79 -1.81
C LYS A 29 -10.61 2.34 -0.43
N THR A 30 -10.05 1.13 -0.30
CA THR A 30 -9.57 0.58 0.96
C THR A 30 -8.06 0.71 1.04
N THR A 31 -7.58 1.23 2.17
CA THR A 31 -6.14 1.28 2.43
C THR A 31 -5.59 -0.15 2.41
N PRO A 32 -4.56 -0.44 1.60
CA PRO A 32 -4.00 -1.79 1.55
C PRO A 32 -3.58 -2.23 2.95
N ALA A 33 -4.05 -3.40 3.38
CA ALA A 33 -3.65 -3.94 4.68
C ALA A 33 -2.11 -4.07 4.70
N LYS A 34 -1.49 -3.61 5.78
CA LYS A 34 -0.05 -3.71 5.97
C LYS A 34 0.34 -5.17 5.85
N LYS A 35 1.15 -5.51 4.83
CA LYS A 35 1.69 -6.86 4.68
C LYS A 35 2.67 -7.09 5.83
N MET A 36 2.28 -7.95 6.77
CA MET A 36 3.12 -8.36 7.89
C MET A 36 3.86 -9.64 7.53
N SER A 37 5.09 -9.81 8.02
CA SER A 37 5.73 -11.13 7.97
C SER A 37 4.99 -12.10 8.89
N LEU A 38 5.16 -13.41 8.67
CA LEU A 38 4.52 -14.44 9.50
C LEU A 38 4.81 -14.24 11.00
N ASN A 39 6.05 -13.89 11.34
CA ASN A 39 6.45 -13.65 12.72
C ASN A 39 5.75 -12.41 13.32
N GLN A 40 5.68 -11.32 12.55
CA GLN A 40 4.99 -10.10 12.98
C GLN A 40 3.48 -10.34 13.15
N GLY A 41 2.87 -11.11 12.25
CA GLY A 41 1.45 -11.49 12.32
C GLY A 41 1.15 -12.31 13.57
N LYS A 42 1.96 -13.34 13.88
CA LYS A 42 1.81 -14.17 15.08
C LYS A 42 1.90 -13.34 16.37
N LYS A 43 2.91 -12.46 16.46
CA LYS A 43 3.09 -11.59 17.64
C LYS A 43 1.89 -10.66 17.85
N LEU A 44 1.36 -10.08 16.78
CA LEU A 44 0.18 -9.22 16.86
C LEU A 44 -1.06 -9.99 17.29
N ALA A 45 -1.27 -11.19 16.74
CA ALA A 45 -2.41 -12.05 17.09
C ALA A 45 -2.43 -12.41 18.58
N TYR A 46 -1.30 -12.89 19.13
CA TYR A 46 -1.22 -13.22 20.56
C TYR A 46 -1.44 -12.00 21.46
N LYS A 47 -0.89 -10.83 21.10
CA LYS A 47 -1.14 -9.59 21.84
C LYS A 47 -2.63 -9.23 21.90
N LEU A 48 -3.37 -9.44 20.81
CA LEU A 48 -4.81 -9.18 20.76
C LEU A 48 -5.60 -10.19 21.59
N ILE A 49 -5.20 -11.47 21.57
CA ILE A 49 -5.79 -12.53 22.41
C ILE A 49 -5.58 -12.19 23.89
N ASP A 50 -4.36 -11.83 24.28
CA ASP A 50 -4.04 -11.46 25.66
C ASP A 50 -4.84 -10.23 26.12
N LYS A 51 -5.02 -9.25 25.23
CA LYS A 51 -5.84 -8.07 25.53
C LYS A 51 -7.29 -8.45 25.78
N TRP A 52 -7.87 -9.26 24.89
CA TRP A 52 -9.25 -9.74 25.04
C TRP A 52 -9.45 -10.56 26.31
N ALA A 53 -8.51 -11.45 26.63
CA ALA A 53 -8.57 -12.29 27.83
C ALA A 53 -8.48 -11.47 29.13
N LYS A 54 -7.82 -10.30 29.12
CA LYS A 54 -7.73 -9.38 30.27
C LYS A 54 -8.93 -8.45 30.43
N GLU A 55 -9.66 -8.19 29.35
CA GLU A 55 -10.90 -7.40 29.36
C GLU A 55 -12.13 -8.24 29.71
N LYS A 56 -11.95 -9.56 29.92
CA LYS A 56 -12.98 -10.52 30.33
C LYS A 56 -12.85 -10.86 31.82
#